data_AF-A0A849A0Z4-F1
#
_entry.id   AF-A0A849A0Z4-F1
#
_cell.length_a   1.000
_cell.length_b   1.000
_cell.length_c   1.000
_cell.angle_alpha   90.00
_cell.angle_beta   90.00
_cell.angle_gamma   90.00
#
_symmetry.space_group_name_H-M   'P 1'
#
loop_
_entity.id
_entity.type
_entity.pdbx_description
1 polymer ?
#
loop_
_entity_poly.entity_id
_entity_poly.type
_entity_poly.pdbx_seq_one_letter_code
_entity_poly.pdbx_strand_id
1 'polypeptide(L)'
;MTRPPADRRGGGRWRFLLSPGWITAGVLAVGFAIACYTVLAPWQFGRNAERAAQNNAIAEAANSPVQPIDAVLPPGGNTDGKAWRQVTATGEYLSGLQVVVRLRQNFAGQPSSQVVTPLQLSDGSVVLVNRGDVDVNALAGGAAPPPAPSGEVTVTGRLQAMQPDPLDRAPQRIGQRTEVYGIDRASMPPLPGPLRDGVLLLMPGQPGVFTPIEVPQLDAGPFLAYAWQWLIFGTMGLLAFGYFAVREATDPREPVDSAPAAAPRAAPDRAPERRRRGFDRSQLYDTDS
;
A
#
# COMPACT_ATOMS: atom_id res chain seq x y z
N MET A 1 -54.94 -4.07 -62.98
CA MET A 1 -53.92 -4.92 -62.34
C MET A 1 -52.55 -4.34 -62.65
N THR A 2 -51.95 -3.62 -61.72
CA THR A 2 -50.56 -3.16 -61.83
C THR A 2 -49.96 -3.24 -60.43
N ARG A 3 -49.11 -4.24 -60.23
CA ARG A 3 -48.40 -4.54 -58.98
C ARG A 3 -47.39 -3.41 -58.72
N PRO A 4 -47.29 -2.84 -57.51
CA PRO A 4 -46.17 -1.96 -57.19
C PRO A 4 -44.86 -2.78 -57.22
N PRO A 5 -43.75 -2.22 -57.72
CA PRO A 5 -42.49 -2.94 -57.74
C PRO A 5 -42.02 -3.19 -56.31
N ALA A 6 -41.65 -4.45 -56.06
CA ALA A 6 -41.07 -4.90 -54.81
C ALA A 6 -39.82 -4.10 -54.45
N ASP A 7 -39.77 -3.66 -53.19
CA ASP A 7 -38.57 -3.28 -52.46
C ASP A 7 -37.40 -4.21 -52.84
N ARG A 8 -36.38 -3.61 -53.45
CA ARG A 8 -35.03 -4.16 -53.48
C ARG A 8 -34.03 -3.06 -53.18
N ARG A 9 -33.88 -2.66 -51.91
CA ARG A 9 -32.63 -2.03 -51.44
C ARG A 9 -32.17 -2.54 -50.07
N GLY A 10 -32.12 -3.85 -49.90
CA GLY A 10 -31.55 -4.48 -48.70
C GLY A 10 -30.00 -4.36 -48.56
N GLY A 11 -29.27 -3.93 -49.59
CA GLY A 11 -27.79 -3.98 -49.60
C GLY A 11 -27.05 -2.69 -49.23
N GLY A 12 -27.73 -1.55 -49.10
CA GLY A 12 -27.06 -0.24 -49.00
C GLY A 12 -26.85 0.30 -47.57
N ARG A 13 -27.57 -0.24 -46.58
CA ARG A 13 -27.72 0.38 -45.25
C ARG A 13 -26.46 0.30 -44.38
N TRP A 14 -25.55 -0.61 -44.68
CA TRP A 14 -24.33 -0.84 -43.89
C TRP A 14 -23.04 -0.43 -44.61
N ARG A 15 -23.12 0.10 -45.83
CA ARG A 15 -21.93 0.48 -46.62
C ARG A 15 -21.10 1.59 -45.96
N PHE A 16 -21.69 2.42 -45.09
CA PHE A 16 -20.98 3.45 -44.34
C PHE A 16 -19.91 2.86 -43.39
N LEU A 17 -20.06 1.60 -42.96
CA LEU A 17 -19.07 0.92 -42.13
C LEU A 17 -17.72 0.73 -42.86
N LEU A 18 -17.72 0.77 -44.19
CA LEU A 18 -16.51 0.72 -45.01
C LEU A 18 -15.86 2.11 -45.21
N SER A 19 -16.44 3.17 -44.65
CA SER A 19 -15.79 4.48 -44.68
C SER A 19 -14.59 4.50 -43.73
N PRO A 20 -13.53 5.27 -44.03
CA PRO A 20 -12.31 5.28 -43.22
C PRO A 20 -12.54 5.60 -41.74
N GLY A 21 -13.50 6.48 -41.44
CA GLY A 21 -13.86 6.83 -40.06
C GLY A 21 -14.48 5.68 -39.29
N TRP A 22 -15.42 4.95 -39.88
CA TRP A 22 -16.08 3.80 -39.24
C TRP A 22 -15.18 2.57 -39.15
N ILE A 23 -14.31 2.34 -40.15
CA ILE A 23 -13.27 1.33 -40.06
C ILE A 23 -12.33 1.63 -38.89
N THR A 24 -11.85 2.88 -38.79
CA THR A 24 -10.95 3.29 -37.71
C THR A 24 -11.64 3.13 -36.34
N ALA A 25 -12.88 3.59 -36.20
CA ALA A 25 -13.65 3.44 -34.98
C ALA A 25 -13.87 1.97 -34.60
N GLY A 26 -14.19 1.11 -35.57
CA GLY A 26 -14.37 -0.32 -35.36
C GLY A 26 -13.08 -1.02 -34.96
N VAL A 27 -11.97 -0.73 -35.65
CA VAL A 27 -10.64 -1.26 -35.31
C VAL A 27 -10.22 -0.83 -33.91
N LEU A 28 -10.43 0.44 -33.54
CA LEU A 28 -10.11 0.93 -32.20
C LEU A 28 -11.01 0.29 -31.14
N ALA A 29 -12.32 0.18 -31.37
CA ALA A 29 -13.24 -0.44 -30.40
C ALA A 29 -12.92 -1.92 -30.19
N VAL A 30 -12.68 -2.66 -31.27
CA VAL A 30 -12.30 -4.08 -31.21
C VAL A 30 -10.91 -4.25 -30.60
N GLY A 31 -9.93 -3.46 -31.03
CA GLY A 31 -8.56 -3.50 -30.49
C GLY A 31 -8.52 -3.16 -28.99
N PHE A 32 -9.27 -2.14 -28.56
CA PHE A 32 -9.42 -1.79 -27.16
C PHE A 32 -10.08 -2.90 -26.35
N ALA A 33 -11.16 -3.49 -26.87
CA ALA A 33 -11.82 -4.62 -26.23
C ALA A 33 -10.86 -5.81 -26.09
N ILE A 34 -10.16 -6.18 -27.16
CA ILE A 34 -9.14 -7.25 -27.12
C ILE A 34 -8.11 -6.93 -26.03
N ALA A 35 -7.54 -5.73 -25.99
CA ALA A 35 -6.59 -5.34 -24.96
C ALA A 35 -7.15 -5.45 -23.52
N CYS A 36 -8.41 -5.07 -23.32
CA CYS A 36 -9.09 -5.21 -22.03
C CYS A 36 -9.20 -6.68 -21.60
N TYR A 37 -9.64 -7.57 -22.48
CA TYR A 37 -9.87 -8.99 -22.17
C TYR A 37 -8.59 -9.83 -22.09
N THR A 38 -7.58 -9.54 -22.92
CA THR A 38 -6.39 -10.41 -23.04
C THR A 38 -5.18 -9.89 -22.28
N VAL A 39 -5.11 -8.59 -21.98
CA VAL A 39 -3.96 -8.00 -21.31
C VAL A 39 -4.35 -7.38 -19.97
N LEU A 40 -5.26 -6.39 -19.97
CA LEU A 40 -5.49 -5.55 -18.79
C LEU A 40 -6.20 -6.28 -17.66
N ALA A 41 -7.32 -6.97 -17.94
CA ALA A 41 -8.03 -7.74 -16.93
C ALA A 41 -7.19 -8.93 -16.41
N PRO A 42 -6.56 -9.77 -17.27
CA PRO A 42 -5.67 -10.85 -16.81
C PRO A 42 -4.51 -10.37 -15.96
N TRP A 43 -3.88 -9.24 -16.32
CA TRP A 43 -2.82 -8.66 -15.51
C TRP A 43 -3.30 -8.27 -14.11
N GLN A 44 -4.48 -7.66 -14.00
CA GLN A 44 -5.07 -7.31 -12.71
C GLN A 44 -5.45 -8.55 -11.87
N PHE A 45 -6.01 -9.59 -12.50
CA PHE A 45 -6.28 -10.87 -11.81
C PHE A 45 -4.99 -11.52 -11.32
N GLY A 46 -3.92 -11.49 -12.12
CA GLY A 46 -2.61 -12.02 -11.75
C GLY A 46 -2.05 -11.30 -10.51
N ARG A 47 -2.11 -9.97 -10.49
CA ARG A 47 -1.72 -9.16 -9.32
C ARG A 47 -2.54 -9.48 -8.08
N ASN A 48 -3.86 -9.63 -8.24
CA ASN A 48 -4.74 -10.04 -7.14
C ASN A 48 -4.34 -11.41 -6.58
N ALA A 49 -4.10 -12.39 -7.45
CA ALA A 49 -3.70 -13.74 -7.05
C ALA A 49 -2.35 -13.77 -6.34
N GLU A 50 -1.36 -13.04 -6.84
CA GLU A 50 -0.03 -12.89 -6.22
C GLU A 50 -0.15 -12.33 -4.80
N ARG A 51 -0.95 -11.26 -4.63
CA ARG A 51 -1.20 -10.66 -3.31
C ARG A 51 -1.97 -11.58 -2.39
N ALA A 52 -3.02 -12.24 -2.88
CA ALA A 52 -3.78 -13.20 -2.10
C ALA A 52 -2.89 -14.37 -1.62
N ALA A 53 -1.99 -14.87 -2.46
CA ALA A 53 -1.05 -15.93 -2.08
C ALA A 53 -0.08 -15.49 -0.98
N GLN A 54 0.49 -14.28 -1.10
CA GLN A 54 1.35 -13.69 -0.05
C GLN A 54 0.58 -13.55 1.26
N ASN A 55 -0.64 -13.03 1.19
CA ASN A 55 -1.49 -12.81 2.36
C ASN A 55 -1.87 -14.12 3.04
N ASN A 56 -2.22 -15.15 2.26
CA ASN A 56 -2.51 -16.48 2.78
C ASN A 56 -1.28 -17.10 3.46
N ALA A 57 -0.09 -16.97 2.88
CA ALA A 57 1.14 -17.45 3.50
C ALA A 57 1.42 -16.78 4.85
N ILE A 58 1.16 -15.46 4.96
CA ILE A 58 1.25 -14.73 6.23
C ILE A 58 0.19 -15.24 7.22
N ALA A 59 -1.05 -15.42 6.79
CA ALA A 59 -2.13 -15.95 7.64
C ALA A 59 -1.80 -17.35 8.17
N GLU A 60 -1.33 -18.24 7.30
CA GLU A 60 -0.96 -19.61 7.66
C GLU A 60 0.21 -19.62 8.65
N ALA A 61 1.26 -18.84 8.39
CA ALA A 61 2.37 -18.70 9.33
C ALA A 61 1.92 -18.11 10.67
N ALA A 62 1.10 -17.06 10.64
CA ALA A 62 0.56 -16.41 11.83
C ALA A 62 -0.38 -17.27 12.65
N ASN A 63 -1.00 -18.31 12.07
CA ASN A 63 -1.88 -19.26 12.74
C ASN A 63 -1.24 -20.65 12.93
N SER A 64 0.05 -20.79 12.60
CA SER A 64 0.77 -22.05 12.77
C SER A 64 0.90 -22.44 14.25
N PRO A 65 1.00 -23.76 14.56
CA PRO A 65 1.24 -24.20 15.92
C PRO A 65 2.52 -23.58 16.50
N VAL A 66 2.41 -23.12 17.75
CA VAL A 66 3.52 -22.53 18.50
C VAL A 66 4.64 -23.56 18.66
N GLN A 67 5.87 -23.16 18.35
CA GLN A 67 7.06 -24.00 18.47
C GLN A 67 8.14 -23.33 19.34
N PRO A 68 9.02 -24.10 20.00
CA PRO A 68 10.17 -23.52 20.70
C PRO A 68 11.09 -22.74 19.75
N ILE A 69 11.72 -21.68 20.24
CA ILE A 69 12.63 -20.85 19.44
C ILE A 69 13.76 -21.65 18.81
N ASP A 70 14.31 -22.63 19.51
CA ASP A 70 15.42 -23.43 19.00
C ASP A 70 15.02 -24.34 17.82
N ALA A 71 13.73 -24.68 17.71
CA ALA A 71 13.21 -25.46 16.59
C ALA A 71 13.03 -24.61 15.32
N VAL A 72 12.71 -23.32 15.47
CA VAL A 72 12.41 -22.42 14.33
C VAL A 72 13.63 -21.56 13.96
N LEU A 73 14.31 -21.01 14.95
CA LEU A 73 15.46 -20.13 14.85
C LEU A 73 16.61 -20.64 15.75
N PRO A 74 17.26 -21.75 15.36
CA PRO A 74 18.43 -22.27 16.08
C PRO A 74 19.59 -21.26 16.08
N PRO A 75 20.61 -21.44 16.95
CA PRO A 75 21.82 -20.63 16.92
C PRO A 75 22.45 -20.58 15.53
N GLY A 76 22.73 -19.38 15.02
CA GLY A 76 23.28 -19.17 13.68
C GLY A 76 22.29 -19.36 12.52
N GLY A 77 21.03 -19.74 12.80
CA GLY A 77 19.95 -19.72 11.81
C GLY A 77 19.43 -18.31 11.55
N ASN A 78 18.71 -18.16 10.44
CA ASN A 78 18.08 -16.89 10.02
C ASN A 78 16.55 -16.99 9.98
N THR A 79 15.90 -15.87 9.69
CA THR A 79 14.43 -15.71 9.62
C THR A 79 13.82 -15.97 8.24
N ASP A 80 14.61 -16.38 7.25
CA ASP A 80 14.15 -16.59 5.88
C ASP A 80 13.00 -17.61 5.83
N GLY A 81 11.87 -17.20 5.25
CA GLY A 81 10.66 -18.03 5.15
C GLY A 81 9.99 -18.36 6.49
N LYS A 82 10.43 -17.77 7.61
CA LYS A 82 9.91 -18.04 8.96
C LYS A 82 9.17 -16.85 9.58
N ALA A 83 9.08 -15.74 8.86
CA ALA A 83 8.31 -14.59 9.29
C ALA A 83 6.87 -14.99 9.67
N TRP A 84 6.33 -14.32 10.69
CA TRP A 84 5.01 -14.51 11.27
C TRP A 84 4.75 -15.84 12.00
N ARG A 85 5.67 -16.81 11.96
CA ARG A 85 5.53 -18.05 12.75
C ARG A 85 5.49 -17.76 14.25
N GLN A 86 4.62 -18.46 14.97
CA GLN A 86 4.51 -18.33 16.41
C GLN A 86 5.60 -19.15 17.11
N VAL A 87 6.34 -18.49 18.00
CA VAL A 87 7.49 -19.05 18.69
C VAL A 87 7.41 -18.75 20.17
N THR A 88 7.77 -19.74 21.00
CA THR A 88 7.99 -19.56 22.44
C THR A 88 9.47 -19.48 22.74
N ALA A 89 9.86 -18.52 23.57
CA ALA A 89 11.20 -18.36 24.10
C ALA A 89 11.16 -18.19 25.62
N THR A 90 12.10 -18.84 26.31
CA THR A 90 12.24 -18.75 27.78
C THR A 90 13.58 -18.14 28.11
N GLY A 91 13.59 -17.18 29.04
CA GLY A 91 14.79 -16.44 29.40
C GLY A 91 14.52 -15.28 30.34
N GLU A 92 15.53 -14.44 30.57
CA GLU A 92 15.43 -13.23 31.39
C GLU A 92 15.58 -11.97 30.55
N TYR A 93 14.72 -10.98 30.79
CA TYR A 93 14.80 -9.71 30.09
C TYR A 93 15.99 -8.88 30.56
N LEU A 94 16.81 -8.43 29.61
CA LEU A 94 17.89 -7.47 29.86
C LEU A 94 17.32 -6.04 29.88
N SER A 95 16.51 -5.72 30.88
CA SER A 95 15.78 -4.44 31.00
C SER A 95 16.68 -3.19 30.89
N GLY A 96 17.93 -3.28 31.35
CA GLY A 96 18.92 -2.20 31.24
C GLY A 96 19.39 -1.91 29.80
N LEU A 97 19.17 -2.84 28.87
CA LEU A 97 19.54 -2.72 27.46
C LEU A 97 18.33 -2.41 26.56
N GLN A 98 17.20 -2.06 27.15
CA GLN A 98 15.99 -1.69 26.44
C GLN A 98 16.19 -0.42 25.59
N VAL A 99 15.62 -0.41 24.40
CA VAL A 99 15.57 0.74 23.51
C VAL A 99 14.15 1.06 23.07
N VAL A 100 13.97 2.29 22.60
CA VAL A 100 12.72 2.78 22.01
C VAL A 100 12.96 3.04 20.53
N VAL A 101 12.25 2.30 19.68
CA VAL A 101 12.28 2.46 18.23
C VAL A 101 11.28 3.54 17.84
N ARG A 102 11.75 4.58 17.16
CA ARG A 102 10.92 5.72 16.77
C ARG A 102 10.43 5.62 15.33
N LEU A 103 9.63 6.61 14.95
CA LEU A 103 9.08 6.76 13.60
C LEU A 103 8.30 5.50 13.20
N ARG A 104 7.57 4.95 14.16
CA ARG A 104 6.64 3.85 13.94
C ARG A 104 5.23 4.40 13.82
N GLN A 105 4.37 3.57 13.26
CA GLN A 105 2.95 3.81 13.19
C GLN A 105 2.26 2.61 13.81
N ASN A 106 1.25 2.86 14.64
CA ASN A 106 0.41 1.80 15.14
C ASN A 106 -0.54 1.31 14.03
N PHE A 107 -1.31 0.27 14.33
CA PHE A 107 -2.26 -0.32 13.38
C PHE A 107 -3.33 0.69 12.89
N ALA A 108 -3.66 1.71 13.67
CA ALA A 108 -4.59 2.79 13.29
C ALA A 108 -3.93 3.89 12.44
N GLY A 109 -2.65 3.75 12.06
CA GLY A 109 -1.90 4.73 11.27
C GLY A 109 -1.45 5.96 12.06
N GLN A 110 -1.58 5.95 13.39
CA GLN A 110 -1.15 7.04 14.25
C GLN A 110 0.33 6.90 14.61
N PRO A 111 1.07 8.02 14.79
CA PRO A 111 2.45 7.97 15.25
C PRO A 111 2.60 7.19 16.55
N SER A 112 3.51 6.22 16.56
CA SER A 112 3.86 5.41 17.73
C SER A 112 5.37 5.30 17.89
N SER A 113 5.79 4.80 19.05
CA SER A 113 7.11 4.23 19.25
C SER A 113 6.97 2.77 19.65
N GLN A 114 7.99 1.96 19.43
CA GLN A 114 8.01 0.55 19.85
C GLN A 114 9.08 0.34 20.92
N VAL A 115 8.81 -0.54 21.87
CA VAL A 115 9.79 -0.88 22.91
C VAL A 115 10.42 -2.22 22.58
N VAL A 116 11.73 -2.25 22.44
CA VAL A 116 12.50 -3.49 22.20
C VAL A 116 13.39 -3.75 23.39
N THR A 117 13.26 -4.95 23.96
CA THR A 117 14.08 -5.41 25.08
C THR A 117 14.76 -6.73 24.69
N PRO A 118 16.09 -6.85 24.81
CA PRO A 118 16.75 -8.13 24.61
C PRO A 118 16.33 -9.15 25.68
N LEU A 119 16.11 -10.40 25.27
CA LEU A 119 15.84 -11.53 26.15
C LEU A 119 17.03 -12.49 26.09
N GLN A 120 17.69 -12.72 27.22
CA GLN A 120 18.78 -13.68 27.31
C GLN A 120 18.21 -15.08 27.56
N LEU A 121 18.50 -16.00 26.65
CA LEU A 121 18.04 -17.40 26.71
C LEU A 121 18.96 -18.25 27.59
N SER A 122 18.49 -19.43 27.97
CA SER A 122 19.25 -20.38 28.81
C SER A 122 20.54 -20.89 28.18
N ASP A 123 20.66 -20.85 26.84
CA ASP A 123 21.89 -21.22 26.11
C ASP A 123 22.93 -20.08 26.06
N GLY A 124 22.64 -18.94 26.71
CA GLY A 124 23.48 -17.75 26.74
C GLY A 124 23.34 -16.85 25.51
N SER A 125 22.60 -17.26 24.48
CA SER A 125 22.27 -16.40 23.34
C SER A 125 21.19 -15.39 23.71
N VAL A 126 21.04 -14.38 22.85
CA VAL A 126 20.09 -13.29 23.03
C VAL A 126 19.14 -13.23 21.84
N VAL A 127 17.86 -13.01 22.08
CA VAL A 127 16.87 -12.68 21.04
C VAL A 127 16.27 -11.31 21.31
N LEU A 128 16.00 -10.53 20.27
CA LEU A 128 15.31 -9.25 20.42
C LEU A 128 13.81 -9.49 20.60
N VAL A 129 13.23 -8.92 21.65
CA VAL A 129 11.78 -8.98 21.88
C VAL A 129 11.20 -7.60 21.69
N ASN A 130 10.38 -7.44 20.64
CA ASN A 130 9.54 -6.26 20.47
C ASN A 130 8.30 -6.42 21.34
N ARG A 131 8.24 -5.62 22.40
CA ARG A 131 7.19 -5.64 23.40
C ARG A 131 5.94 -4.89 22.96
N GLY A 132 5.95 -4.23 21.80
CA GLY A 132 4.79 -3.58 21.22
C GLY A 132 4.86 -2.05 21.16
N ASP A 133 3.78 -1.46 20.65
CA ASP A 133 3.61 -0.02 20.49
C ASP A 133 3.29 0.67 21.83
N VAL A 134 3.86 1.87 21.98
CA VAL A 134 3.57 2.85 23.03
C VAL A 134 3.28 4.20 22.40
N ASP A 135 2.35 4.94 23.00
CA ASP A 135 2.02 6.31 22.58
C ASP A 135 3.25 7.22 22.74
N VAL A 136 3.52 8.04 21.72
CA VAL A 136 4.64 8.99 21.73
C VAL A 136 4.55 10.01 22.88
N ASN A 137 3.32 10.34 23.31
CA ASN A 137 3.06 11.26 24.42
C ASN A 137 3.38 10.62 25.78
N ALA A 138 3.19 9.30 25.93
CA ALA A 138 3.61 8.58 27.13
C ALA A 138 5.14 8.62 27.34
N LEU A 139 5.87 8.96 26.27
CA LEU A 139 7.31 9.11 26.23
C LEU A 139 7.76 10.59 26.17
N ALA A 140 6.87 11.54 26.45
CA ALA A 140 7.22 12.96 26.47
C ALA A 140 8.37 13.26 27.45
N GLY A 141 9.18 14.28 27.14
CA GLY A 141 10.26 14.74 28.04
C GLY A 141 11.40 13.74 28.27
N GLY A 142 11.50 12.66 27.50
CA GLY A 142 12.56 11.66 27.67
C GLY A 142 12.27 10.61 28.75
N ALA A 143 11.01 10.44 29.16
CA ALA A 143 10.60 9.41 30.11
C ALA A 143 10.93 7.99 29.62
N ALA A 144 11.35 7.10 30.53
CA ALA A 144 11.56 5.70 30.17
C ALA A 144 10.21 4.97 30.05
N PRO A 145 10.07 3.98 29.13
CA PRO A 145 8.93 3.07 29.17
C PRO A 145 8.96 2.25 30.46
N PRO A 146 7.80 1.74 30.93
CA PRO A 146 7.76 0.75 32.00
C PRO A 146 8.76 -0.40 31.77
N PRO A 147 9.49 -0.82 32.82
CA PRO A 147 10.49 -1.89 32.69
C PRO A 147 9.83 -3.21 32.28
N ALA A 148 10.63 -4.14 31.77
CA ALA A 148 10.16 -5.51 31.58
C ALA A 148 10.05 -6.22 32.94
N PRO A 149 9.20 -7.25 33.07
CA PRO A 149 9.19 -8.10 34.26
C PRO A 149 10.59 -8.63 34.57
N SER A 150 10.93 -8.69 35.86
CA SER A 150 12.19 -9.27 36.34
C SER A 150 12.10 -10.79 36.48
N GLY A 151 13.23 -11.47 36.40
CA GLY A 151 13.31 -12.93 36.53
C GLY A 151 13.01 -13.67 35.22
N GLU A 152 13.02 -15.00 35.31
CA GLU A 152 12.77 -15.85 34.16
C GLU A 152 11.30 -15.77 33.71
N VAL A 153 11.11 -15.56 32.42
CA VAL A 153 9.80 -15.53 31.76
C VAL A 153 9.79 -16.47 30.57
N THR A 154 8.62 -17.00 30.27
CA THR A 154 8.35 -17.66 28.99
C THR A 154 7.41 -16.77 28.20
N VAL A 155 7.84 -16.37 27.02
CA VAL A 155 7.10 -15.45 26.14
C VAL A 155 6.80 -16.11 24.81
N THR A 156 5.62 -15.83 24.29
CA THR A 156 5.19 -16.26 22.95
C THR A 156 5.08 -15.05 22.04
N GLY A 157 5.72 -15.12 20.88
CA GLY A 157 5.73 -14.03 19.92
C GLY A 157 5.72 -14.52 18.48
N ARG A 158 5.43 -13.62 17.56
CA ARG A 158 5.56 -13.87 16.12
C ARG A 158 6.96 -13.49 15.68
N LEU A 159 7.62 -14.39 14.97
CA LEU A 159 8.96 -14.14 14.48
C LEU A 159 8.94 -13.11 13.33
N GLN A 160 9.90 -12.19 13.34
CA GLN A 160 10.16 -11.24 12.27
C GLN A 160 11.65 -11.18 11.96
N ALA A 161 11.97 -10.78 10.72
CA ALA A 161 13.32 -10.41 10.36
C ALA A 161 13.75 -9.15 11.12
N MET A 162 15.06 -8.98 11.29
CA MET A 162 15.63 -7.71 11.75
C MET A 162 15.27 -6.59 10.78
N GLN A 163 15.11 -5.38 11.32
CA GLN A 163 14.70 -4.19 10.60
C GLN A 163 15.80 -3.14 10.72
N PRO A 164 16.93 -3.26 10.01
CA PRO A 164 17.99 -2.27 10.08
C PRO A 164 17.49 -0.90 9.63
N ASP A 165 18.08 0.18 10.17
CA ASP A 165 17.77 1.53 9.71
C ASP A 165 18.43 1.78 8.36
N PRO A 166 17.68 2.08 7.28
CA PRO A 166 18.27 2.30 5.95
C PRO A 166 19.23 3.49 5.87
N LEU A 167 19.22 4.37 6.88
CA LEU A 167 20.09 5.53 6.99
C LEU A 167 21.23 5.34 7.99
N ASP A 168 21.37 4.15 8.59
CA ASP A 168 22.40 3.80 9.58
C ASP A 168 22.59 4.86 10.69
N ARG A 169 21.49 5.45 11.17
CA ARG A 169 21.55 6.48 12.21
C ARG A 169 21.94 5.86 13.54
N ALA A 170 22.89 6.50 14.21
CA ALA A 170 23.36 6.04 15.52
C ALA A 170 22.25 6.14 16.60
N PRO A 171 22.22 5.19 17.57
CA PRO A 171 21.39 5.30 18.76
C PRO A 171 21.60 6.62 19.51
N GLN A 172 20.52 7.21 20.03
CA GLN A 172 20.55 8.49 20.74
C GLN A 172 20.03 8.34 22.17
N ARG A 173 20.75 8.90 23.14
CA ARG A 173 20.29 8.95 24.53
C ARG A 173 19.41 10.19 24.73
N ILE A 174 18.14 9.98 25.08
CA ILE A 174 17.17 11.04 25.37
C ILE A 174 16.61 10.84 26.77
N GLY A 175 17.04 11.69 27.70
CA GLY A 175 16.68 11.58 29.12
C GLY A 175 17.00 10.20 29.68
N GLN A 176 15.97 9.46 30.07
CA GLN A 176 16.09 8.14 30.72
C GLN A 176 16.06 6.96 29.75
N ARG A 177 15.95 7.19 28.44
CA ARG A 177 15.88 6.11 27.44
C ARG A 177 16.88 6.28 26.30
N THR A 178 17.10 5.18 25.58
CA THR A 178 17.84 5.16 24.32
C THR A 178 16.85 5.02 23.18
N GLU A 179 16.95 5.92 22.20
CA GLU A 179 16.11 5.96 21.01
C GLU A 179 16.89 5.46 19.79
N VAL A 180 16.22 4.69 18.94
CA VAL A 180 16.79 4.07 17.74
C VAL A 180 15.80 4.15 16.58
N TYR A 181 16.28 3.83 15.37
CA TYR A 181 15.48 3.86 14.15
C TYR A 181 15.27 2.47 13.51
N GLY A 182 16.10 1.49 13.91
CA GLY A 182 16.02 0.10 13.49
C GLY A 182 15.82 -0.88 14.66
N ILE A 183 15.67 -2.15 14.30
CA ILE A 183 15.60 -3.30 15.21
C ILE A 183 16.60 -4.35 14.71
N ASP A 184 17.84 -4.19 15.10
CA ASP A 184 18.97 -4.99 14.63
C ASP A 184 20.13 -4.90 15.64
N ARG A 185 21.25 -5.58 15.35
CA ARG A 185 22.42 -5.58 16.22
C ARG A 185 23.02 -4.18 16.43
N ALA A 186 23.05 -3.34 15.39
CA ALA A 186 23.66 -2.00 15.45
C ALA A 186 22.83 -1.02 16.28
N SER A 187 21.51 -1.22 16.34
CA SER A 187 20.62 -0.44 17.18
C SER A 187 20.72 -0.78 18.67
N MET A 188 21.26 -1.95 19.04
CA MET A 188 21.31 -2.39 20.44
C MET A 188 22.59 -1.95 21.16
N PRO A 189 22.51 -1.66 22.47
CA PRO A 189 23.68 -1.63 23.33
C PRO A 189 24.51 -2.94 23.26
N PRO A 190 25.73 -2.97 23.82
CA PRO A 190 26.50 -4.22 23.93
C PRO A 190 25.71 -5.34 24.61
N LEU A 191 25.55 -6.46 23.90
CA LEU A 191 24.82 -7.63 24.38
C LEU A 191 25.78 -8.63 25.05
N PRO A 192 25.35 -9.37 26.08
CA PRO A 192 26.20 -10.31 26.81
C PRO A 192 26.47 -11.63 26.07
N GLY A 193 25.80 -11.88 24.95
CA GLY A 193 25.89 -13.13 24.21
C GLY A 193 25.58 -12.96 22.71
N PRO A 194 25.70 -14.04 21.92
CA PRO A 194 25.42 -14.02 20.49
C PRO A 194 23.95 -13.70 20.23
N LEU A 195 23.70 -12.78 19.28
CA LEU A 195 22.35 -12.39 18.91
C LEU A 195 21.77 -13.36 17.87
N ARG A 196 20.60 -13.93 18.15
CA ARG A 196 19.78 -14.68 17.19
C ARG A 196 19.29 -13.73 16.09
N ASP A 197 19.34 -14.18 14.83
CA ASP A 197 18.95 -13.37 13.67
C ASP A 197 17.43 -13.27 13.50
N GLY A 198 16.77 -12.61 14.45
CA GLY A 198 15.34 -12.36 14.42
C GLY A 198 14.81 -11.55 15.59
N VAL A 199 13.56 -11.12 15.44
CA VAL A 199 12.82 -10.32 16.42
C VAL A 199 11.53 -11.04 16.76
N LEU A 200 11.24 -11.21 18.05
CA LEU A 200 9.95 -11.73 18.52
C LEU A 200 8.99 -10.58 18.78
N LEU A 201 7.91 -10.48 18.01
CA LEU A 201 6.81 -9.57 18.28
C LEU A 201 5.88 -10.21 19.31
N LEU A 202 5.81 -9.66 20.52
CA LEU A 202 4.99 -10.24 21.59
C LEU A 202 3.51 -10.32 21.20
N MET A 203 2.91 -11.46 21.52
CA MET A 203 1.46 -11.65 21.42
C MET A 203 0.71 -11.00 22.59
N PRO A 204 -0.62 -10.80 22.46
CA PRO A 204 -1.44 -10.32 23.57
C PRO A 204 -1.29 -11.18 24.85
N GLY A 205 -1.29 -10.52 26.01
CA GLY A 205 -1.24 -11.18 27.33
C GLY A 205 0.14 -11.70 27.75
N GLN A 206 1.19 -11.46 26.97
CA GLN A 206 2.53 -11.95 27.29
C GLN A 206 3.24 -11.07 28.34
N PRO A 207 4.14 -11.64 29.16
CA PRO A 207 4.90 -10.89 30.15
C PRO A 207 5.62 -9.68 29.55
N GLY A 208 5.23 -8.48 30.00
CA GLY A 208 5.82 -7.22 29.57
C GLY A 208 5.27 -6.64 28.26
N VAL A 209 4.24 -7.21 27.66
CA VAL A 209 3.65 -6.66 26.43
C VAL A 209 3.00 -5.28 26.68
N PHE A 210 3.22 -4.37 25.74
CA PHE A 210 2.49 -3.11 25.58
C PHE A 210 1.29 -3.34 24.64
N THR A 211 1.09 -2.47 23.65
CA THR A 211 0.12 -2.71 22.58
C THR A 211 0.74 -3.68 21.57
N PRO A 212 0.24 -4.92 21.42
CA PRO A 212 0.84 -5.91 20.52
C PRO A 212 0.84 -5.43 19.07
N ILE A 213 1.88 -5.76 18.31
CA ILE A 213 1.92 -5.48 16.87
C ILE A 213 1.05 -6.52 16.17
N GLU A 214 0.01 -6.04 15.50
CA GLU A 214 -0.92 -6.88 14.77
C GLU A 214 -0.31 -7.42 13.47
N VAL A 215 -0.88 -8.52 12.98
CA VAL A 215 -0.57 -8.99 11.64
C VAL A 215 -1.12 -7.95 10.66
N PRO A 216 -0.36 -7.54 9.63
CA PRO A 216 -0.83 -6.55 8.67
C PRO A 216 -2.14 -6.99 8.01
N GLN A 217 -2.92 -6.02 7.54
CA GLN A 217 -4.15 -6.31 6.80
C GLN A 217 -3.84 -7.18 5.58
N LEU A 218 -4.63 -8.24 5.43
CA LEU A 218 -4.42 -9.30 4.44
C LEU A 218 -5.38 -9.17 3.25
N ASP A 219 -5.86 -7.96 2.98
CA ASP A 219 -6.69 -7.68 1.82
C ASP A 219 -5.82 -7.64 0.55
N ALA A 220 -6.27 -8.32 -0.51
CA ALA A 220 -5.58 -8.31 -1.80
C ALA A 220 -5.66 -6.93 -2.49
N GLY A 221 -6.37 -5.96 -1.91
CA GLY A 221 -6.59 -4.63 -2.50
C GLY A 221 -7.63 -4.64 -3.62
N PRO A 222 -7.80 -3.50 -4.32
CA PRO A 222 -8.87 -3.32 -5.31
C PRO A 222 -8.61 -3.98 -6.67
N PHE A 223 -7.54 -4.79 -6.82
CA PHE A 223 -7.14 -5.37 -8.12
C PHE A 223 -8.26 -6.20 -8.75
N LEU A 224 -9.03 -6.94 -7.94
CA LEU A 224 -10.18 -7.69 -8.43
C LEU A 224 -11.27 -6.78 -9.03
N ALA A 225 -11.58 -5.66 -8.37
CA ALA A 225 -12.57 -4.70 -8.87
C ALA A 225 -12.09 -4.04 -10.17
N TYR A 226 -10.80 -3.69 -10.25
CA TYR A 226 -10.22 -3.14 -11.47
C TYR A 226 -10.21 -4.15 -12.63
N ALA A 227 -9.99 -5.44 -12.35
CA ALA A 227 -10.09 -6.48 -13.37
C ALA A 227 -11.50 -6.52 -13.99
N TRP A 228 -12.54 -6.51 -13.16
CA TRP A 228 -13.93 -6.44 -13.63
C TRP A 228 -14.24 -5.14 -14.36
N GLN A 229 -13.70 -4.02 -13.90
CA GLN A 229 -13.86 -2.74 -14.57
C GLN A 229 -13.33 -2.78 -16.02
N TRP A 230 -12.17 -3.39 -16.26
CA TRP A 230 -11.64 -3.57 -17.62
C TRP A 230 -12.55 -4.42 -18.50
N LEU A 231 -13.12 -5.50 -17.96
CA LEU A 231 -14.08 -6.34 -18.69
C LEU A 231 -15.35 -5.56 -19.06
N ILE A 232 -15.86 -4.75 -18.12
CA ILE A 232 -17.02 -3.88 -18.36
C ILE A 232 -16.70 -2.84 -19.44
N PHE A 233 -15.53 -2.18 -19.39
CA PHE A 233 -15.12 -1.21 -20.40
C PHE A 233 -14.96 -1.82 -21.80
N GLY A 234 -14.34 -3.00 -21.90
CA GLY A 234 -14.26 -3.73 -23.16
C GLY A 234 -15.65 -4.05 -23.72
N THR A 235 -16.57 -4.51 -22.86
CA THR A 235 -17.97 -4.80 -23.25
C THR A 235 -18.69 -3.53 -23.71
N MET A 236 -18.63 -2.46 -22.91
CA MET A 236 -19.30 -1.19 -23.20
C MET A 236 -18.78 -0.55 -24.48
N GLY A 237 -17.48 -0.63 -24.77
CA GLY A 237 -16.89 -0.13 -26.01
C GLY A 237 -17.48 -0.82 -27.25
N LEU A 238 -17.64 -2.14 -27.20
CA LEU A 238 -18.26 -2.91 -28.28
C LEU A 238 -19.76 -2.60 -28.42
N LEU A 239 -20.48 -2.54 -27.30
CA LEU A 239 -21.91 -2.20 -27.30
C LEU A 239 -22.17 -0.79 -27.82
N ALA A 240 -21.33 0.19 -27.43
CA ALA A 240 -21.42 1.55 -27.92
C ALA A 240 -21.18 1.60 -29.43
N PHE A 241 -20.13 0.93 -29.93
CA PHE A 241 -19.88 0.84 -31.37
C PHE A 241 -21.05 0.21 -32.13
N GLY A 242 -21.57 -0.92 -31.64
CA GLY A 242 -22.73 -1.60 -32.23
C GLY A 242 -23.99 -0.73 -32.22
N TYR A 243 -24.28 -0.05 -31.10
CA TYR A 243 -25.40 0.88 -30.97
C TYR A 243 -25.30 2.03 -31.98
N PHE A 244 -24.14 2.68 -32.07
CA PHE A 244 -23.94 3.78 -33.03
C PHE A 244 -24.05 3.28 -34.47
N ALA A 245 -23.54 2.08 -34.78
CA ALA A 245 -23.68 1.49 -36.11
C ALA A 245 -25.15 1.19 -36.46
N VAL A 246 -25.92 0.61 -35.54
CA VAL A 246 -27.36 0.36 -35.75
C VAL A 246 -28.10 1.68 -35.94
N ARG A 247 -27.83 2.67 -35.07
CA ARG A 247 -28.46 3.98 -35.13
C ARG A 247 -28.22 4.65 -36.48
N GLU A 248 -26.98 4.67 -36.96
CA GLU A 248 -26.63 5.26 -38.27
C GLU A 248 -27.30 4.51 -39.45
N ALA A 249 -27.51 3.20 -39.32
CA ALA A 249 -28.19 2.37 -40.33
C ALA A 249 -29.73 2.49 -40.33
N THR A 250 -30.32 2.96 -39.22
CA THR A 250 -31.78 3.12 -39.05
C THR A 250 -32.26 4.56 -39.18
N ASP A 251 -31.42 5.53 -38.80
CA ASP A 251 -31.72 6.96 -38.83
C ASP A 251 -30.46 7.75 -39.23
N PRO A 252 -30.06 7.67 -40.52
CA PRO A 252 -28.94 8.45 -41.03
C PRO A 252 -29.35 9.92 -40.95
N ARG A 253 -28.56 10.76 -40.28
CA ARG A 253 -28.81 12.22 -40.31
C ARG A 253 -28.80 12.67 -41.76
N GLU A 254 -29.87 13.34 -42.22
CA GLU A 254 -29.77 14.14 -43.44
C GLU A 254 -28.61 15.13 -43.25
N PRO A 255 -27.72 15.30 -44.25
CA PRO A 255 -26.74 16.36 -44.19
C PRO A 255 -27.54 17.65 -44.02
N VAL A 256 -27.39 18.30 -42.86
CA VAL A 256 -27.83 19.68 -42.72
C VAL A 256 -26.98 20.44 -43.73
N ASP A 257 -27.59 20.77 -44.88
CA ASP A 257 -27.02 21.68 -45.86
C ASP A 257 -26.46 22.86 -45.08
N SER A 258 -25.14 23.03 -45.23
CA SER A 258 -24.34 24.18 -44.86
C SER A 258 -25.05 25.17 -43.94
N ALA A 259 -24.69 25.15 -42.64
CA ALA A 259 -24.92 26.30 -41.79
C ALA A 259 -24.55 27.57 -42.58
N PRO A 260 -25.45 28.58 -42.71
CA PRO A 260 -25.07 29.84 -43.34
C PRO A 260 -23.83 30.36 -42.63
N ALA A 261 -22.84 30.75 -43.42
CA ALA A 261 -21.54 31.24 -42.99
C ALA A 261 -21.68 32.08 -41.72
N ALA A 262 -20.96 31.68 -40.67
CA ALA A 262 -20.83 32.48 -39.48
C ALA A 262 -20.31 33.88 -39.90
N ALA A 263 -21.18 34.87 -39.85
CA ALA A 263 -20.78 36.27 -39.81
C ALA A 263 -19.79 36.45 -38.64
N PRO A 264 -18.74 37.28 -38.79
CA PRO A 264 -17.71 37.41 -37.76
C PRO A 264 -18.35 37.88 -36.46
N ARG A 265 -18.31 37.01 -35.45
CA ARG A 265 -18.78 37.33 -34.09
C ARG A 265 -17.79 38.34 -33.51
N ALA A 266 -18.26 39.56 -33.27
CA ALA A 266 -17.50 40.60 -32.59
C ALA A 266 -16.91 40.06 -31.28
N ALA A 267 -15.64 40.44 -31.03
CA ALA A 267 -14.89 40.08 -29.84
C ALA A 267 -15.68 40.46 -28.56
N PRO A 268 -15.70 39.60 -27.52
CA PRO A 268 -16.23 40.01 -26.24
C PRO A 268 -15.33 41.10 -25.64
N ASP A 269 -15.99 42.20 -25.28
CA ASP A 269 -15.43 43.36 -24.63
C ASP A 269 -14.66 42.96 -23.36
N ARG A 270 -13.42 43.44 -23.22
CA ARG A 270 -12.59 43.18 -22.03
C ARG A 270 -13.16 43.98 -20.86
N ALA A 271 -13.71 43.29 -19.87
CA ALA A 271 -13.95 43.90 -18.55
C ALA A 271 -12.60 44.15 -17.82
N PRO A 272 -12.46 45.26 -17.08
CA PRO A 272 -11.15 45.79 -16.70
C PRO A 272 -10.44 44.97 -15.62
N GLU A 273 -9.13 44.88 -15.82
CA GLU A 273 -8.13 44.28 -14.95
C GLU A 273 -8.15 44.94 -13.56
N ARG A 274 -8.67 44.23 -12.55
CA ARG A 274 -8.51 44.63 -11.13
C ARG A 274 -7.06 44.42 -10.73
N ARG A 275 -6.27 45.49 -10.85
CA ARG A 275 -4.90 45.64 -10.35
C ARG A 275 -4.83 45.31 -8.85
N ARG A 276 -4.54 44.06 -8.48
CA ARG A 276 -4.10 43.73 -7.12
C ARG A 276 -2.63 44.12 -7.01
N ARG A 277 -2.38 45.22 -6.30
CA ARG A 277 -1.03 45.67 -5.91
C ARG A 277 -0.30 44.49 -5.27
N GLY A 278 0.81 44.08 -5.90
CA GLY A 278 1.82 43.25 -5.26
C GLY A 278 2.46 44.03 -4.13
N PHE A 279 2.58 43.37 -2.99
CA PHE A 279 3.32 43.82 -1.82
C PHE A 279 4.81 43.99 -2.20
N ASP A 280 5.34 45.21 -2.01
CA ASP A 280 6.73 45.53 -2.30
C ASP A 280 7.60 45.20 -1.06
N ARG A 281 8.63 44.36 -1.27
CA ARG A 281 9.55 43.88 -0.22
C ARG A 281 10.61 44.91 0.18
N SER A 282 10.63 46.10 -0.43
CA SER A 282 11.53 47.19 -0.08
C SER A 282 11.16 47.93 1.22
N GLN A 283 9.97 47.71 1.80
CA GLN A 283 9.53 48.39 3.04
C GLN A 283 9.92 47.69 4.35
N LEU A 284 10.79 46.68 4.32
CA LEU A 284 11.19 45.91 5.50
C LEU A 284 12.56 46.30 6.08
N TYR A 285 13.27 47.26 5.49
CA TYR A 285 14.62 47.65 5.92
C TYR A 285 14.85 49.17 5.94
N ASP A 286 13.88 49.95 6.41
CA ASP A 286 14.15 51.30 6.92
C ASP A 286 13.80 51.33 8.41
N THR A 287 14.84 51.23 9.22
CA THR A 287 14.81 51.67 10.61
C THR A 287 16.11 52.41 10.83
N ASP A 288 16.09 53.72 10.64
CA ASP A 288 17.09 54.61 11.19
C ASP A 288 16.38 55.77 11.88
N SER A 289 16.82 56.01 13.13
CA SER A 289 16.48 57.07 14.09
C SER A 289 15.30 56.81 15.03
#